data_AF-A0A957JHK6-F1
#
_entry.id   AF-A0A957JHK6-F1
#
_cell.length_a   1.000
_cell.length_b   1.000
_cell.length_c   1.000
_cell.angle_alpha   90.00
_cell.angle_beta   90.00
_cell.angle_gamma   90.00
#
_symmetry.space_group_name_H-M   'P 1'
#
loop_
_entity.id
_entity.type
_entity.pdbx_description
1 polymer ?
#
loop_
_entity_poly.entity_id
_entity_poly.type
_entity_poly.pdbx_seq_one_letter_code
_entity_poly.pdbx_strand_id
1 'polypeptide(L)'
;MSKSYSSPTFDDEDEYPKVTQSDLDRATFRVGLKPAPRKRRVTILLDTVLIEYFRAKAGGRGYQTLINDTLRQSVEREELEESLRRIIREELDSAQPAAA
;
A
#
# COMPACT_ATOMS: atom_id res chain seq x y z
N MET A 1 15.74 48.82 -9.53
CA MET A 1 14.29 48.94 -9.24
C MET A 1 13.81 47.63 -8.63
N SER A 2 13.87 47.50 -7.30
CA SER A 2 13.42 46.32 -6.57
C SER A 2 11.90 46.41 -6.36
N LYS A 3 11.13 45.58 -7.09
CA LYS A 3 9.70 45.42 -6.82
C LYS A 3 9.56 44.55 -5.57
N SER A 4 9.48 45.18 -4.41
CA SER A 4 9.08 44.54 -3.16
C SER A 4 7.60 44.19 -3.26
N TYR A 5 7.31 42.95 -3.60
CA TYR A 5 5.97 42.37 -3.44
C TYR A 5 5.77 42.09 -1.94
N SER A 6 5.16 43.04 -1.24
CA SER A 6 4.49 42.77 0.02
C SER A 6 3.00 42.73 -0.30
N SER A 7 2.42 41.54 -0.42
CA SER A 7 0.96 41.43 -0.39
C SER A 7 0.49 41.94 0.98
N PRO A 8 -0.52 42.81 1.05
CA PRO A 8 -1.13 43.17 2.32
C PRO A 8 -1.65 41.90 2.99
N THR A 9 -1.33 41.72 4.26
CA THR A 9 -2.00 40.72 5.11
C THR A 9 -3.42 41.24 5.32
N PHE A 10 -4.39 40.58 4.70
CA PHE A 10 -5.80 40.83 4.97
C PHE A 10 -6.12 40.18 6.32
N ASP A 11 -6.59 40.99 7.28
CA ASP A 11 -7.06 40.55 8.61
C ASP A 11 -8.54 40.09 8.58
N ASP A 12 -9.18 40.15 7.41
CA ASP A 12 -10.46 39.49 7.21
C ASP A 12 -10.20 37.99 7.38
N GLU A 13 -10.74 37.40 8.44
CA GLU A 13 -10.78 35.96 8.56
C GLU A 13 -11.45 35.43 7.30
N ASP A 14 -10.67 34.84 6.39
CA ASP A 14 -11.23 34.08 5.27
C ASP A 14 -12.27 33.14 5.89
N GLU A 15 -13.56 33.44 5.71
CA GLU A 15 -14.65 32.68 6.31
C GLU A 15 -14.73 31.35 5.57
N TYR A 16 -13.76 30.48 5.88
CA TYR A 16 -13.68 29.16 5.32
C TYR A 16 -14.89 28.40 5.85
N PRO A 17 -15.72 27.82 4.97
CA PRO A 17 -16.85 27.04 5.42
C PRO A 17 -16.35 25.94 6.35
N LYS A 18 -17.08 25.71 7.43
CA LYS A 18 -16.77 24.63 8.38
C LYS A 18 -16.71 23.32 7.61
N VAL A 19 -15.62 22.57 7.80
CA VAL A 19 -15.42 21.26 7.17
C VAL A 19 -16.61 20.36 7.50
N THR A 20 -17.32 19.90 6.48
CA THR A 20 -18.47 19.01 6.63
C THR A 20 -18.07 17.54 6.47
N GLN A 21 -18.90 16.61 6.95
CA GLN A 21 -18.67 15.18 6.74
C GLN A 21 -18.63 14.81 5.25
N SER A 22 -19.42 15.48 4.40
CA SER A 22 -19.39 15.29 2.94
C SER A 22 -18.07 15.69 2.30
N ASP A 23 -17.30 16.60 2.91
CA ASP A 23 -15.97 16.97 2.44
C ASP A 23 -14.95 15.88 2.76
N LEU A 24 -15.09 15.24 3.93
CA LEU A 24 -14.25 14.12 4.33
C LEU A 24 -14.54 12.85 3.54
N ASP A 25 -15.81 12.59 3.22
CA ASP A 25 -16.21 11.39 2.47
C ASP A 25 -15.69 11.40 1.02
N ARG A 26 -15.53 12.60 0.43
CA ARG A 26 -14.92 12.80 -0.89
C ARG A 26 -13.39 12.84 -0.86
N ALA A 27 -12.77 12.84 0.32
CA ALA A 27 -11.33 13.00 0.45
C ALA A 27 -10.57 11.73 0.02
N THR A 28 -9.48 11.92 -0.71
CA THR A 28 -8.56 10.82 -1.08
C THR A 28 -7.61 10.56 0.08
N PHE A 29 -7.59 9.32 0.59
CA PHE A 29 -6.65 8.92 1.64
C PHE A 29 -5.21 8.85 1.08
N ARG A 30 -4.29 9.58 1.69
CA ARG A 30 -2.88 9.65 1.27
C ARG A 30 -1.95 9.42 2.46
N VAL A 31 -0.85 8.72 2.23
CA VAL A 31 0.25 8.55 3.20
C VAL A 31 1.53 9.01 2.50
N GLY A 32 2.24 9.98 3.08
CA GLY A 32 3.42 10.58 2.44
C GLY A 32 3.11 11.20 1.07
N LEU A 33 1.97 11.89 0.95
CA LEU A 33 1.44 12.51 -0.29
C LEU A 33 1.10 11.53 -1.43
N LYS A 34 1.25 10.22 -1.23
CA LYS A 34 0.85 9.20 -2.21
C LYS A 34 -0.52 8.63 -1.85
N PRO A 35 -1.43 8.44 -2.82
CA PRO A 35 -2.67 7.69 -2.58
C PRO A 35 -2.34 6.35 -1.93
N ALA A 36 -3.01 6.05 -0.82
CA ALA A 36 -2.78 4.82 -0.08
C ALA A 36 -4.05 3.97 -0.07
N PRO A 37 -3.92 2.64 -0.27
CA PRO A 37 -5.08 1.77 -0.18
C PRO A 37 -5.64 1.78 1.25
N ARG A 38 -6.97 1.86 1.37
CA ARG A 38 -7.64 1.77 2.67
C ARG A 38 -7.69 0.32 3.12
N LYS A 39 -7.36 0.07 4.38
CA LYS A 39 -7.57 -1.24 5.01
C LYS A 39 -9.08 -1.49 5.10
N ARG A 40 -9.53 -2.68 4.67
CA ARG A 40 -10.93 -3.13 4.83
C ARG A 40 -11.01 -4.05 6.04
N ARG A 41 -12.03 -3.87 6.88
CA ARG A 41 -12.30 -4.80 7.98
C ARG A 41 -12.92 -6.06 7.42
N VAL A 42 -12.30 -7.20 7.69
CA VAL A 42 -12.79 -8.53 7.32
C VAL A 42 -12.85 -9.39 8.57
N THR A 43 -13.78 -10.35 8.60
CA THR A 43 -13.85 -11.36 9.63
C THR A 43 -13.26 -12.64 9.06
N ILE A 44 -12.11 -13.08 9.61
CA ILE A 44 -11.44 -14.33 9.24
C ILE A 44 -11.07 -15.08 10.52
N LEU A 45 -11.07 -16.40 10.46
CA LEU A 45 -10.52 -17.24 11.51
C LEU A 45 -9.02 -17.45 11.26
N LEU A 46 -8.22 -17.36 12.31
CA LEU A 46 -6.77 -17.56 12.28
C LEU A 46 -6.40 -18.48 13.44
N ASP A 47 -5.47 -19.39 13.21
CA ASP A 47 -5.01 -20.30 14.25
C ASP A 47 -4.36 -19.53 15.40
N THR A 48 -4.61 -19.98 16.62
CA THR A 48 -4.06 -19.38 17.84
C THR A 48 -2.52 -19.37 17.80
N VAL A 49 -1.90 -20.42 17.27
CA VAL A 49 -0.44 -20.52 17.13
C VAL A 49 0.12 -19.42 16.23
N LEU A 50 -0.56 -19.11 15.12
CA LEU A 50 -0.16 -18.02 14.22
C LEU A 50 -0.30 -16.67 14.90
N ILE A 51 -1.40 -16.44 15.62
CA ILE A 51 -1.63 -15.19 16.36
C ILE A 51 -0.52 -14.99 17.40
N GLU A 52 -0.19 -16.01 18.19
CA GLU A 52 0.86 -15.92 19.19
C GLU A 52 2.25 -15.71 18.57
N TYR A 53 2.55 -16.39 17.46
CA TYR A 53 3.80 -16.19 16.72
C TYR A 53 3.96 -14.72 16.26
N PHE A 54 2.92 -14.15 15.64
CA PHE A 54 2.97 -12.76 15.18
C PHE A 54 2.92 -11.75 16.32
N ARG A 55 2.27 -12.08 17.45
CA ARG A 55 2.29 -11.27 18.67
C ARG A 55 3.69 -11.22 19.29
N ALA A 56 4.39 -12.35 19.36
CA ALA A 56 5.78 -12.39 19.85
C ALA A 56 6.73 -11.62 18.91
N LYS A 57 6.53 -11.72 17.59
CA LYS A 57 7.35 -11.03 16.58
C LYS A 57 7.06 -9.53 16.46
N ALA A 58 5.88 -9.08 16.89
CA ALA A 58 5.39 -7.72 16.73
C ALA A 58 6.28 -6.67 17.43
N GLY A 59 6.82 -6.96 18.61
CA GLY A 59 7.57 -5.96 19.38
C GLY A 59 6.76 -4.66 19.53
N GLY A 60 7.15 -3.59 18.80
CA GLY A 60 6.42 -2.32 18.70
C GLY A 60 5.56 -2.11 17.44
N ARG A 61 5.62 -3.00 16.45
CA ARG A 61 4.79 -2.95 15.23
C ARG A 61 3.57 -3.83 15.43
N GLY A 62 2.35 -3.32 15.22
CA GLY A 62 1.14 -4.12 15.46
C GLY A 62 1.15 -5.46 14.72
N TYR A 63 0.81 -6.57 15.41
CA TYR A 63 0.84 -7.93 14.85
C TYR A 63 -0.01 -8.08 13.59
N GLN A 64 -1.13 -7.36 13.50
CA GLN A 64 -1.98 -7.34 12.30
C GLN A 64 -1.25 -6.75 11.08
N THR A 65 -0.36 -5.78 11.28
CA THR A 65 0.46 -5.24 10.19
C THR A 65 1.43 -6.30 9.68
N LEU A 66 2.07 -7.06 10.58
CA LEU A 66 2.97 -8.15 10.17
C LEU A 66 2.25 -9.27 9.42
N ILE A 67 1.04 -9.63 9.85
CA ILE A 67 0.20 -10.61 9.15
C ILE A 67 -0.09 -10.11 7.73
N ASN A 68 -0.56 -8.87 7.59
CA ASN A 68 -0.85 -8.29 6.28
C ASN A 68 0.38 -8.20 5.38
N ASP A 69 1.55 -7.83 5.92
CA ASP A 69 2.79 -7.76 5.16
C ASP A 69 3.23 -9.16 4.69
N THR A 70 3.06 -10.17 5.53
CA THR A 70 3.37 -11.57 5.18
C THR A 70 2.45 -12.08 4.06
N LEU A 71 1.15 -11.79 4.14
CA LEU A 71 0.20 -12.15 3.08
C LEU A 71 0.54 -11.46 1.77
N ARG A 72 0.94 -10.18 1.80
CA ARG A 72 1.39 -9.44 0.62
C ARG A 72 2.61 -10.11 -0.02
N GLN A 73 3.63 -10.43 0.77
CA GLN A 73 4.85 -11.09 0.29
C GLN A 73 4.55 -12.47 -0.32
N SER A 74 3.57 -13.20 0.22
CA SER A 74 3.16 -14.49 -0.33
C SER A 74 2.59 -14.35 -1.74
N VAL A 75 1.72 -13.36 -1.96
CA VAL A 75 1.13 -13.09 -3.28
C VAL A 75 2.21 -12.67 -4.27
N GLU A 76 3.07 -11.73 -3.90
CA GLU A 76 4.17 -11.26 -4.75
C GLU A 76 5.11 -12.42 -5.14
N ARG A 77 5.38 -13.36 -4.21
CA ARG A 77 6.21 -14.53 -4.48
C ARG A 77 5.55 -15.50 -5.45
N GLU A 78 4.25 -15.74 -5.32
CA GLU A 78 3.48 -16.61 -6.23
C GLU A 78 3.50 -16.06 -7.65
N GLU A 79 3.24 -14.76 -7.83
CA GLU A 79 3.30 -14.08 -9.13
C GLU A 79 4.70 -14.15 -9.77
N LEU A 80 5.76 -14.00 -8.96
CA LEU A 80 7.15 -14.14 -9.42
C LEU A 80 7.46 -15.57 -9.85
N GLU A 81 7.01 -16.57 -9.09
CA GLU A 81 7.25 -17.98 -9.42
C GLU A 81 6.57 -18.37 -10.74
N GLU A 82 5.33 -17.94 -10.95
CA GLU A 82 4.62 -18.15 -12.21
C GLU A 82 5.34 -17.50 -13.39
N SER A 83 5.81 -16.26 -13.21
CA SER A 83 6.56 -15.52 -14.23
C SER A 83 7.86 -16.23 -14.58
N LEU A 84 8.61 -16.70 -13.58
CA LEU A 84 9.85 -17.45 -13.79
C LEU A 84 9.60 -18.78 -14.49
N ARG A 85 8.57 -19.53 -14.11
CA ARG A 85 8.21 -20.79 -14.79
C ARG A 85 7.88 -20.56 -16.26
N ARG A 86 7.20 -19.46 -16.59
CA ARG A 86 6.89 -19.08 -17.97
C ARG A 86 8.17 -18.81 -18.75
N ILE A 87 9.02 -17.92 -18.24
CA ILE A 87 10.29 -17.55 -18.89
C ILE A 87 11.16 -18.80 -19.08
N ILE A 88 11.32 -19.63 -18.05
CA ILE A 88 12.11 -20.86 -18.16
C ILE A 88 11.57 -21.79 -19.24
N ARG A 89 10.24 -21.92 -19.38
CA ARG A 89 9.64 -22.72 -20.45
C ARG A 89 9.92 -22.12 -21.82
N GLU A 90 9.74 -20.81 -21.98
CA GLU A 90 10.03 -20.09 -23.22
C GLU A 90 11.51 -20.25 -23.63
N GLU A 91 12.44 -20.17 -22.67
CA GLU A 91 13.88 -20.37 -22.91
C GLU A 91 14.21 -21.83 -23.23
N LEU A 92 13.55 -22.81 -22.60
CA LEU A 92 13.75 -24.23 -22.92
C LEU A 92 13.20 -24.59 -24.31
N ASP A 93 12.05 -24.04 -24.69
CA ASP A 93 11.43 -24.25 -25.99
C ASP A 93 12.23 -23.55 -27.11
N SER A 94 12.82 -22.38 -26.84
CA SER A 94 13.70 -21.67 -27.78
C SER A 94 15.09 -22.31 -27.89
N ALA A 95 15.57 -22.94 -26.81
CA ALA A 95 16.87 -23.61 -26.77
C ALA A 95 16.85 -25.07 -27.25
N GLN A 96 15.68 -25.68 -27.48
CA GLN A 96 15.59 -26.95 -28.20
C GLN A 96 15.66 -26.68 -29.72
N PRO A 97 16.79 -26.95 -30.40
CA PRO A 97 16.75 -27.05 -31.85
C PRO A 97 15.83 -28.22 -32.19
N ALA A 98 14.91 -28.01 -33.13
CA ALA A 98 14.10 -29.06 -33.71
C ALA A 98 15.01 -30.26 -34.02
N ALA A 99 14.76 -31.37 -33.33
CA ALA A 99 15.46 -32.62 -33.59
C ALA A 99 15.36 -32.93 -35.08
N ALA A 100 16.52 -32.98 -35.73
CA ALA A 100 16.71 -33.40 -37.11
C ALA A 100 16.39 -34.88 -37.29
#